data_AF-A0A9N7MJS7-F1
#
_entry.id   AF-A0A9N7MJS7-F1
#
_cell.length_a   1.000
_cell.length_b   1.000
_cell.length_c   1.000
_cell.angle_alpha   90.00
_cell.angle_beta   90.00
_cell.angle_gamma   90.00
#
_symmetry.space_group_name_H-M   'P 1'
#
loop_
_entity.id
_entity.type
_entity.pdbx_description
1 polymer ?
#
loop_
_entity_poly.entity_id
_entity_poly.type
_entity_poly.pdbx_seq_one_letter_code
_entity_poly.pdbx_strand_id
1 'polypeptide(L)'
;MPPRREPDHQGPTQATVVAQFRDYHAEKFSGQGDPRIVDEWIQGLEFIFEVMECPDRYRVVCAQLQLTGDARLWWNAYWSMRLGEKTGCTWDMFKNLVRDKYYPSYYRAEMERQFLALQQGTRTVDEYEREFTRLAGFAPDLVRT
;
A
#
# COMPACT_ATOMS: atom_id res chain seq x y z
N MET A 1 -12.06 -43.01 33.07
CA MET A 1 -11.69 -41.57 33.01
C MET A 1 -12.15 -41.02 31.67
N PRO A 2 -12.83 -39.86 31.60
CA PRO A 2 -13.06 -39.21 30.32
C PRO A 2 -11.73 -38.61 29.79
N PRO A 3 -11.54 -38.52 28.47
CA PRO A 3 -10.34 -37.92 27.91
C PRO A 3 -10.24 -36.43 28.29
N ARG A 4 -9.04 -35.98 28.66
CA ARG A 4 -8.74 -34.55 28.80
C ARG A 4 -9.07 -33.87 27.48
N ARG A 5 -10.02 -32.92 27.49
CA ARG A 5 -10.18 -31.96 26.40
C ARG A 5 -8.88 -31.14 26.34
N GLU A 6 -8.11 -31.33 25.28
CA GLU A 6 -7.04 -30.40 24.94
C GLU A 6 -7.67 -29.02 24.74
N PRO A 7 -7.09 -27.93 25.25
CA PRO A 7 -7.62 -26.61 25.02
C PRO A 7 -7.63 -26.37 23.51
N ASP A 8 -8.77 -25.98 22.93
CA ASP A 8 -8.88 -25.55 21.54
C ASP A 8 -7.75 -24.54 21.28
N HIS A 9 -6.78 -24.90 20.42
CA HIS A 9 -5.76 -23.98 19.94
C HIS A 9 -6.41 -23.07 18.90
N GLN A 10 -7.39 -22.27 19.34
CA GLN A 10 -8.03 -21.29 18.51
C GLN A 10 -7.02 -20.15 18.33
N GLY A 11 -6.42 -20.10 17.14
CA GLY A 11 -5.48 -19.04 16.78
C GLY A 11 -6.06 -17.64 16.99
N PRO A 12 -5.23 -16.60 16.89
CA PRO A 12 -5.63 -15.24 17.26
C PRO A 12 -6.90 -14.81 16.52
N THR A 13 -7.81 -14.16 17.24
CA THR A 13 -9.06 -13.63 16.69
C THR A 13 -8.81 -12.34 15.91
N GLN A 14 -9.75 -11.94 15.06
CA GLN A 14 -9.66 -10.64 14.37
C GLN A 14 -9.56 -9.48 15.36
N ALA A 15 -10.35 -9.50 16.45
CA ALA A 15 -10.37 -8.41 17.42
C ALA A 15 -9.02 -8.24 18.13
N THR A 16 -8.38 -9.36 18.51
CA THR A 16 -7.05 -9.34 19.15
C THR A 16 -5.97 -8.86 18.18
N VAL A 17 -5.99 -9.30 16.92
CA VAL A 17 -5.04 -8.84 15.89
C VAL A 17 -5.22 -7.35 15.61
N VAL A 18 -6.46 -6.88 15.46
CA VAL A 18 -6.74 -5.45 15.22
C VAL A 18 -6.34 -4.59 16.41
N ALA A 19 -6.53 -5.06 17.64
CA ALA A 19 -6.08 -4.35 18.84
C ALA A 19 -4.55 -4.18 18.82
N GLN A 20 -3.81 -5.29 18.66
CA GLN A 20 -2.35 -5.27 18.59
C GLN A 20 -1.83 -4.40 17.43
N PHE A 21 -2.45 -4.46 16.26
CA PHE A 21 -2.06 -3.63 15.11
C PHE A 21 -2.16 -2.13 15.39
N ARG A 22 -3.13 -1.69 16.22
CA ARG A 22 -3.29 -0.27 16.57
C ARG A 22 -2.14 0.27 17.42
N ASP A 23 -1.47 -0.59 18.18
CA ASP A 23 -0.34 -0.22 19.04
C ASP A 23 0.91 0.15 18.22
N TYR A 24 1.01 -0.33 16.99
CA TYR A 24 2.10 0.02 16.07
C TYR A 24 1.92 1.37 15.37
N HIS A 25 0.77 2.04 15.55
CA HIS A 25 0.49 3.36 14.98
C HIS A 25 0.83 3.49 13.48
N ALA A 26 0.43 2.47 12.70
CA ALA A 26 0.65 2.45 11.26
C ALA A 26 0.18 3.75 10.59
N GLU A 27 0.93 4.19 9.57
CA GLU A 27 0.62 5.42 8.84
C GLU A 27 -0.72 5.32 8.11
N LYS A 28 -1.40 6.46 8.01
CA LYS A 28 -2.67 6.59 7.28
C LYS A 28 -2.41 6.94 5.83
N PHE A 29 -3.22 6.39 4.94
CA PHE A 29 -3.17 6.69 3.51
C PHE A 29 -4.47 7.32 3.05
N SER A 30 -4.39 8.54 2.53
CA SER A 30 -5.55 9.30 2.04
C SER A 30 -5.79 9.12 0.53
N GLY A 31 -4.80 8.59 -0.19
CA GLY A 31 -4.82 8.53 -1.66
C GLY A 31 -4.47 9.85 -2.36
N GLN A 32 -4.03 10.86 -1.61
CA GLN A 32 -3.66 12.18 -2.11
C GLN A 32 -2.14 12.41 -1.98
N GLY A 33 -1.59 13.21 -2.88
CA GLY A 33 -0.16 13.56 -2.89
C GLY A 33 0.64 12.77 -3.93
N ASP A 34 1.91 12.52 -3.63
CA ASP A 34 2.84 11.81 -4.52
C ASP A 34 2.44 10.33 -4.65
N PRO A 35 2.17 9.83 -5.86
CA PRO A 35 1.83 8.42 -6.10
C PRO A 35 2.80 7.40 -5.48
N ARG A 36 4.08 7.76 -5.33
CA ARG A 36 5.12 6.86 -4.80
C ARG A 36 4.91 6.49 -3.33
N ILE A 37 4.22 7.33 -2.57
CA ILE A 37 3.95 7.08 -1.15
C ILE A 37 3.11 5.83 -0.93
N VAL A 38 2.39 5.35 -1.96
CA VAL A 38 1.59 4.12 -1.85
C VAL A 38 2.47 2.91 -1.60
N ASP A 39 3.65 2.85 -2.21
CA ASP A 39 4.58 1.73 -2.05
C ASP A 39 5.26 1.78 -0.68
N GLU A 40 5.64 2.96 -0.21
CA GLU A 40 6.18 3.17 1.14
C GLU A 40 5.14 2.79 2.21
N TRP A 41 3.90 3.22 2.03
CA TRP A 41 2.79 2.87 2.91
C TRP A 41 2.53 1.36 2.96
N ILE A 42 2.52 0.68 1.81
CA ILE A 42 2.37 -0.79 1.76
C ILE A 42 3.54 -1.47 2.48
N GLN A 43 4.78 -1.05 2.22
CA GLN A 43 5.97 -1.61 2.87
C GLN A 43 5.93 -1.43 4.40
N GLY A 44 5.50 -0.26 4.87
CA GLY A 44 5.31 -0.01 6.30
C GLY A 44 4.29 -0.96 6.93
N LEU A 45 3.18 -1.24 6.23
CA LEU A 45 2.21 -2.25 6.68
C LEU A 45 2.79 -3.66 6.68
N GLU A 46 3.54 -4.05 5.65
CA GLU A 46 4.16 -5.37 5.56
C GLU A 46 5.15 -5.59 6.71
N PHE A 47 5.98 -4.60 7.01
CA PHE A 47 6.88 -4.64 8.16
C PHE A 47 6.12 -4.86 9.48
N ILE A 48 5.04 -4.11 9.72
CA ILE A 48 4.22 -4.29 10.93
C ILE A 48 3.61 -5.69 10.98
N PHE A 49 3.08 -6.19 9.85
CA PHE A 49 2.49 -7.52 9.77
C PHE A 49 3.50 -8.63 10.04
N GLU A 50 4.75 -8.48 9.60
CA GLU A 50 5.84 -9.40 9.92
C GLU A 50 6.17 -9.37 11.42
N VAL A 51 6.36 -8.18 12.00
CA VAL A 51 6.73 -8.01 13.41
C VAL A 51 5.67 -8.58 14.36
N MET A 52 4.39 -8.44 14.02
CA MET A 52 3.28 -8.94 14.85
C MET A 52 2.83 -10.37 14.49
N GLU A 53 3.50 -11.03 13.54
CA GLU A 53 3.12 -12.34 12.99
C GLU A 53 1.64 -12.39 12.53
N CYS A 54 1.18 -11.34 11.86
CA CYS A 54 -0.21 -11.16 11.46
C CYS A 54 -0.65 -12.25 10.47
N PRO A 55 -1.70 -13.06 10.81
CA PRO A 55 -2.26 -14.02 9.87
C PRO A 55 -2.81 -13.33 8.62
N ASP A 56 -2.52 -13.87 7.43
CA ASP A 56 -2.87 -13.28 6.14
C ASP A 56 -4.35 -12.87 6.01
N ARG A 57 -5.26 -13.68 6.59
CA ARG A 57 -6.71 -13.42 6.62
C ARG A 57 -7.11 -12.12 7.33
N TYR A 58 -6.23 -11.55 8.15
CA TYR A 58 -6.49 -10.30 8.90
C TYR A 58 -5.71 -9.09 8.37
N ARG A 59 -4.72 -9.28 7.50
CA ARG A 59 -3.91 -8.16 6.96
C ARG A 59 -4.77 -7.11 6.27
N VAL A 60 -5.73 -7.54 5.45
CA VAL A 60 -6.61 -6.65 4.70
C VAL A 60 -7.49 -5.82 5.63
N VAL A 61 -8.07 -6.41 6.69
CA VAL A 61 -8.89 -5.62 7.63
C VAL A 61 -8.04 -4.61 8.40
N CYS A 62 -6.80 -4.94 8.76
CA CYS A 62 -5.88 -3.98 9.38
C CYS A 62 -5.53 -2.82 8.43
N ALA A 63 -5.18 -3.12 7.17
CA ALA A 63 -4.84 -2.10 6.18
C ALA A 63 -6.02 -1.16 5.88
N GLN A 64 -7.25 -1.70 5.81
CA GLN A 64 -8.46 -0.89 5.62
C GLN A 64 -8.68 0.15 6.72
N LEU A 65 -8.26 -0.13 7.95
CA LEU A 65 -8.36 0.83 9.07
C LEU A 65 -7.46 2.06 8.87
N GLN A 66 -6.41 1.92 8.07
CA GLN A 66 -5.47 3.01 7.77
C GLN A 66 -5.84 3.79 6.50
N LEU A 67 -6.83 3.34 5.74
CA LEU A 67 -7.38 4.13 4.64
C LEU A 67 -8.20 5.29 5.17
N THR A 68 -7.96 6.48 4.63
CA THR A 68 -8.67 7.72 4.96
C THR A 68 -9.03 8.49 3.71
N GLY A 69 -9.84 9.56 3.83
CA GLY A 69 -10.21 10.43 2.72
C GLY A 69 -10.70 9.66 1.48
N ASP A 70 -10.13 10.02 0.33
CA ASP A 70 -10.50 9.48 -0.97
C ASP A 70 -10.16 8.00 -1.11
N ALA A 71 -9.07 7.54 -0.49
CA ALA A 71 -8.72 6.12 -0.45
C ALA A 71 -9.77 5.27 0.27
N ARG A 72 -10.31 5.76 1.38
CA ARG A 72 -11.39 5.06 2.09
C ARG A 72 -12.68 5.05 1.27
N LEU A 73 -13.03 6.19 0.64
CA LEU A 73 -14.23 6.29 -0.20
C LEU A 73 -14.15 5.35 -1.41
N TRP A 74 -13.03 5.36 -2.11
CA TRP A 74 -12.77 4.46 -3.23
C TRP A 74 -12.82 3.00 -2.80
N TRP A 75 -12.15 2.62 -1.71
CA TRP A 75 -12.14 1.25 -1.24
C TRP A 75 -13.55 0.74 -0.91
N ASN A 76 -14.34 1.55 -0.20
CA ASN A 76 -15.73 1.21 0.11
C ASN A 76 -16.59 1.04 -1.15
N ALA A 77 -16.42 1.93 -2.15
CA ALA A 77 -17.14 1.84 -3.42
C ALA A 77 -16.72 0.61 -4.22
N TYR A 78 -15.41 0.33 -4.30
CA TYR A 78 -14.87 -0.86 -4.94
C TYR A 78 -15.42 -2.13 -4.29
N TRP A 79 -15.41 -2.19 -2.96
CA TRP A 79 -15.89 -3.31 -2.18
C TRP A 79 -17.40 -3.54 -2.35
N SER A 80 -18.18 -2.47 -2.31
CA SER A 80 -19.64 -2.49 -2.51
C SER A 80 -20.02 -2.97 -3.91
N MET A 81 -19.28 -2.54 -4.95
CA MET A 81 -19.55 -2.89 -6.34
C MET A 81 -19.12 -4.32 -6.70
N ARG A 82 -18.03 -4.83 -6.08
CA ARG A 82 -17.44 -6.13 -6.44
C ARG A 82 -17.96 -7.32 -5.64
N LEU A 83 -18.60 -7.15 -4.48
CA LEU A 83 -18.84 -8.28 -3.56
C LEU A 83 -20.30 -8.43 -3.09
N GLY A 84 -21.15 -8.83 -4.04
CA GLY A 84 -22.20 -9.81 -3.76
C GLY A 84 -21.67 -11.25 -3.61
N GLU A 85 -20.37 -11.48 -3.88
CA GLU A 85 -19.72 -12.80 -3.86
C GLU A 85 -18.93 -13.07 -2.57
N LYS A 86 -19.01 -14.31 -2.10
CA LYS A 86 -18.57 -14.79 -0.77
C LYS A 86 -17.06 -14.99 -0.62
N THR A 87 -16.24 -14.50 -1.55
CA THR A 87 -14.79 -14.68 -1.57
C THR A 87 -14.08 -13.44 -1.05
N GLY A 88 -13.39 -13.56 0.09
CA GLY A 88 -12.61 -12.46 0.66
C GLY A 88 -11.46 -12.01 -0.25
N CYS A 89 -10.97 -10.78 -0.04
CA CYS A 89 -9.78 -10.26 -0.72
C CYS A 89 -8.52 -10.71 0.03
N THR A 90 -7.57 -11.28 -0.69
CA THR A 90 -6.26 -11.62 -0.14
C THR A 90 -5.39 -10.36 -0.02
N TRP A 91 -4.31 -10.45 0.79
CA TRP A 91 -3.35 -9.35 0.92
C TRP A 91 -2.72 -8.96 -0.42
N ASP A 92 -2.35 -9.91 -1.26
CA ASP A 92 -1.75 -9.62 -2.56
C ASP A 92 -2.74 -8.96 -3.53
N MET A 93 -4.01 -9.37 -3.51
CA MET A 93 -5.05 -8.70 -4.27
C MET A 93 -5.23 -7.25 -3.79
N PHE A 94 -5.24 -7.02 -2.48
CA PHE A 94 -5.33 -5.68 -1.91
C PHE A 94 -4.18 -4.79 -2.38
N LYS A 95 -2.92 -5.26 -2.27
CA LYS A 95 -1.74 -4.52 -2.72
C LYS A 95 -1.82 -4.14 -4.19
N ASN A 96 -2.16 -5.09 -5.05
CA ASN A 96 -2.26 -4.85 -6.49
C ASN A 96 -3.36 -3.82 -6.81
N LEU A 97 -4.53 -3.93 -6.18
CA LEU A 97 -5.64 -3.00 -6.39
C LEU A 97 -5.30 -1.57 -5.95
N VAL A 98 -4.66 -1.42 -4.79
CA VAL A 98 -4.27 -0.11 -4.27
C VAL A 98 -3.17 0.50 -5.15
N ARG A 99 -2.17 -0.29 -5.56
CA ARG A 99 -1.13 0.15 -6.50
C ARG A 99 -1.70 0.56 -7.85
N ASP A 100 -2.56 -0.25 -8.44
CA ASP A 100 -3.17 0.07 -9.75
C ASP A 100 -4.04 1.32 -9.68
N LYS A 101 -4.68 1.59 -8.53
CA LYS A 101 -5.49 2.78 -8.34
C LYS A 101 -4.66 4.06 -8.20
N TYR A 102 -3.60 4.03 -7.38
CA TYR A 102 -2.88 5.23 -6.96
C TYR A 102 -1.54 5.41 -7.64
N TYR A 103 -0.92 4.32 -8.11
CA TYR A 103 0.36 4.32 -8.80
C TYR A 103 0.38 3.38 -10.04
N PRO A 104 -0.51 3.65 -11.01
CA PRO A 104 -0.68 2.77 -12.17
C PRO A 104 0.58 2.69 -13.03
N SER A 105 0.77 1.55 -13.70
CA SER A 105 1.92 1.31 -14.59
C SER A 105 2.05 2.34 -15.73
N TYR A 106 0.94 2.80 -16.31
CA TYR A 106 0.96 3.81 -17.36
C TYR A 106 1.52 5.15 -16.87
N TYR A 107 1.23 5.52 -15.61
CA TYR A 107 1.74 6.76 -15.03
C TYR A 107 3.25 6.67 -14.81
N ARG A 108 3.74 5.52 -14.32
CA ARG A 108 5.18 5.23 -14.21
C ARG A 108 5.90 5.33 -15.54
N ALA A 109 5.38 4.66 -16.57
CA ALA A 109 5.95 4.70 -17.91
C ALA A 109 5.99 6.13 -18.48
N GLU A 110 4.96 6.93 -18.21
CA GLU A 110 4.94 8.33 -18.62
C GLU A 110 5.96 9.18 -17.87
N MET A 111 6.16 8.98 -16.57
CA MET A 111 7.21 9.66 -15.80
C MET A 111 8.61 9.28 -16.28
N GLU A 112 8.85 8.00 -16.59
CA GLU A 112 10.11 7.55 -17.19
C GLU A 112 10.36 8.19 -18.56
N ARG A 113 9.33 8.27 -19.40
CA ARG A 113 9.41 8.97 -20.69
C ARG A 113 9.74 10.46 -20.52
N GLN A 114 9.13 11.12 -19.54
CA GLN A 114 9.43 12.52 -19.21
C GLN A 114 10.86 12.68 -18.71
N PHE A 115 11.37 11.74 -17.91
CA PHE A 115 12.77 11.73 -17.45
C PHE A 115 13.73 11.64 -18.63
N LEU A 116 13.51 10.70 -19.55
CA LEU A 116 14.34 10.51 -20.75
C LEU A 116 14.33 11.73 -21.67
N ALA A 117 13.22 12.47 -21.72
CA ALA A 117 13.09 13.70 -22.49
C ALA A 117 13.53 14.95 -21.72
N LEU A 118 13.96 14.84 -20.46
CA LEU A 118 14.24 15.98 -19.60
C LEU A 118 15.51 16.71 -20.07
N GLN A 119 15.35 17.95 -20.51
CA GLN A 119 16.43 18.87 -20.83
C GLN A 119 16.28 20.16 -20.01
N GLN A 120 17.40 20.75 -19.61
CA GLN A 120 17.39 22.01 -18.85
C GLN A 120 16.70 23.14 -19.64
N GLY A 121 17.08 23.30 -20.92
CA GLY A 121 16.50 24.33 -21.79
C GLY A 121 16.69 25.73 -21.20
N THR A 122 15.59 26.47 -21.05
CA THR A 122 15.56 27.83 -20.46
C THR A 122 15.34 27.84 -18.95
N ARG A 123 15.23 26.67 -18.30
CA ARG A 123 15.03 26.57 -16.83
C ARG A 123 16.30 26.94 -16.09
N THR A 124 16.14 27.45 -14.88
CA THR A 124 17.26 27.60 -13.96
C THR A 124 17.83 26.23 -13.57
N VAL A 125 19.07 26.20 -13.09
CA VAL A 125 19.71 24.96 -12.61
C VAL A 125 18.88 24.34 -11.48
N ASP A 126 18.40 25.15 -10.54
CA ASP A 126 17.60 24.69 -9.41
C ASP A 126 16.25 24.09 -9.85
N GLU A 127 15.56 24.69 -10.81
CA GLU A 127 14.31 24.13 -11.35
C GLU A 127 14.54 22.82 -12.08
N TYR A 128 15.63 22.72 -12.83
CA TYR A 128 16.01 21.48 -13.51
C TYR A 128 16.39 20.38 -12.51
N GLU A 129 17.19 20.70 -11.49
CA GLU A 129 17.65 19.74 -10.48
C GLU A 129 16.49 19.18 -9.65
N ARG A 130 15.52 20.01 -9.28
CA ARG A 130 14.28 19.56 -8.62
C ARG A 130 13.49 18.58 -9.49
N GLU A 131 13.31 18.91 -10.76
CA GLU A 131 12.54 18.07 -11.68
C GLU A 131 13.28 16.77 -12.04
N PHE A 132 14.61 16.84 -12.20
CA PHE A 132 15.48 15.68 -12.36
C PHE A 132 15.34 14.74 -11.17
N THR A 133 15.47 15.24 -9.94
CA THR A 133 15.36 14.43 -8.72
C THR A 133 13.98 13.79 -8.59
N ARG A 134 12.92 14.53 -8.93
CA ARG A 134 11.54 14.01 -8.93
C ARG A 134 11.40 12.84 -9.90
N LEU A 135 11.83 13.02 -11.15
CA LEU A 135 11.66 12.06 -12.25
C LEU A 135 12.64 10.87 -12.18
N ALA A 136 13.85 11.07 -11.64
CA ALA A 136 14.86 10.04 -11.43
C ALA A 136 14.33 8.86 -10.59
N GLY A 137 13.44 9.13 -9.62
CA GLY A 137 12.82 8.09 -8.82
C GLY A 137 11.91 7.12 -9.59
N PHE A 138 11.50 7.46 -10.82
CA PHE A 138 10.71 6.58 -11.69
C PHE A 138 11.59 5.79 -12.67
N ALA A 139 12.89 6.09 -12.72
CA ALA A 139 13.85 5.54 -13.68
C ALA A 139 15.16 5.12 -12.99
N PRO A 140 15.13 4.27 -11.94
CA PRO A 140 16.31 3.98 -11.12
C PRO A 140 17.47 3.36 -11.92
N ASP A 141 17.17 2.62 -12.99
CA ASP A 141 18.18 2.00 -13.85
C ASP A 141 18.92 3.00 -14.75
N LEU A 142 18.36 4.20 -14.96
CA LEU A 142 18.90 5.24 -15.85
C LEU A 142 19.76 6.27 -15.12
N VAL A 143 19.77 6.26 -13.79
CA VAL A 143 20.50 7.23 -12.94
C VAL A 143 21.93 6.73 -12.59
N ARG A 144 22.24 5.46 -12.89
CA ARG A 144 23.57 4.88 -12.68
C ARG A 144 24.50 5.15 -13.88
N THR A 145 25.10 6.34 -13.94
CA THR A 145 26.28 6.66 -14.79
C THR A 145 27.20 7.59 -14.02
#